data_AF-A0A8X8AWZ5-F1
#
_entry.id   AF-A0A8X8AWZ5-F1
#
_cell.length_a   1.000
_cell.length_b   1.000
_cell.length_c   1.000
_cell.angle_alpha   90.00
_cell.angle_beta   90.00
_cell.angle_gamma   90.00
#
_symmetry.space_group_name_H-M   'P 1'
#
loop_
_entity.id
_entity.type
_entity.pdbx_description
1 polymer ?
#
loop_
_entity_poly.entity_id
_entity_poly.type
_entity_poly.pdbx_seq_one_letter_code
_entity_poly.pdbx_strand_id
1 'polypeptide(L)'
;MGSWKFKWCPCGARIINEVRGKDDSTLFTGSGSSPQNYEADGLHYRQPWVQSVEEELERLTKRVEEAEEVMLGSRISVSRWRDLRLDKHFKVNNLNEQVYDLTAQSIPSRRSA
;
A
#
# COMPACT_ATOMS: atom_id res chain seq x y z
N MET A 1 -11.99 -8.04 1.47
CA MET A 1 -11.43 -6.78 2.01
C MET A 1 -12.53 -5.74 2.05
N GLY A 2 -12.69 -5.07 3.19
CA GLY A 2 -13.94 -4.45 3.65
C GLY A 2 -14.37 -3.21 2.86
N SER A 3 -15.58 -3.28 2.30
CA SER A 3 -16.31 -2.15 1.75
C SER A 3 -16.74 -1.21 2.89
N TRP A 4 -15.92 -0.21 3.23
CA TRP A 4 -16.27 0.86 4.17
C TRP A 4 -17.30 1.81 3.56
N LYS A 5 -18.53 1.30 3.43
CA LYS A 5 -19.68 2.10 3.00
C LYS A 5 -20.34 2.65 4.27
N PHE A 6 -19.97 3.88 4.66
CA PHE A 6 -20.79 4.66 5.60
C PHE A 6 -22.12 5.00 4.92
N LYS A 7 -23.04 4.03 4.91
CA LYS A 7 -24.38 4.16 4.30
C LYS A 7 -25.41 4.78 5.24
N TRP A 8 -25.09 4.88 6.53
CA TRP A 8 -26.04 5.23 7.58
C TRP A 8 -25.37 6.15 8.61
N CYS A 9 -26.03 7.27 8.88
CA CYS A 9 -25.72 8.14 10.01
C CYS A 9 -26.06 7.41 11.33
N PRO A 10 -25.34 7.65 12.44
CA PRO A 10 -25.71 7.18 13.78
C PRO A 10 -27.14 7.59 14.19
N CYS A 11 -27.67 8.64 13.56
CA CYS A 11 -29.03 9.14 13.69
C CYS A 11 -30.09 8.37 12.87
N GLY A 12 -29.71 7.35 12.10
CA GLY A 12 -30.62 6.57 11.24
C GLY A 12 -30.99 7.22 9.90
N ALA A 13 -30.56 8.45 9.64
CA ALA A 13 -30.80 9.13 8.37
C ALA A 13 -29.89 8.57 7.24
N ARG A 14 -30.45 8.51 6.03
CA ARG A 14 -29.70 8.20 4.80
C ARG A 14 -28.75 9.36 4.52
N ILE A 15 -27.45 9.07 4.42
CA ILE A 15 -26.44 10.09 4.11
C ILE A 15 -26.64 10.53 2.66
N ILE A 16 -26.92 11.82 2.47
CA ILE A 16 -27.03 12.45 1.15
C ILE A 16 -25.71 13.17 0.89
N ASN A 17 -24.90 12.66 -0.05
CA ASN A 17 -23.68 13.33 -0.51
C ASN A 17 -24.04 14.39 -1.57
N GLU A 18 -24.75 15.43 -1.16
CA GLU A 18 -25.02 16.58 -2.02
C GLU A 18 -23.77 17.46 -2.03
N VAL A 19 -22.94 17.27 -3.07
CA VAL A 19 -21.87 18.21 -3.43
C VAL A 19 -22.55 19.52 -3.82
N ARG A 20 -22.51 20.51 -2.92
CA ARG A 20 -23.12 21.81 -3.15
C ARG A 20 -22.34 22.52 -4.27
N GLY A 21 -22.99 22.72 -5.41
CA GLY A 21 -22.48 23.53 -6.51
C GLY A 21 -22.11 24.93 -6.01
N LYS A 22 -20.98 25.44 -6.49
CA LYS A 22 -20.32 26.67 -6.05
C LYS A 22 -21.08 27.94 -6.49
N ASP A 23 -22.39 28.05 -6.35
CA ASP A 23 -23.12 29.23 -6.86
C ASP A 23 -24.23 29.80 -5.99
N ASP A 24 -24.44 29.33 -4.76
CA ASP A 24 -25.48 29.90 -3.88
C ASP A 24 -24.90 30.48 -2.59
N SER A 25 -24.17 31.58 -2.73
CA SER A 25 -23.90 32.50 -1.62
C SER A 25 -25.18 33.26 -1.29
N THR A 26 -26.05 32.62 -0.51
CA THR A 26 -27.28 33.21 0.04
C THR A 26 -26.99 34.53 0.75
N LEU A 27 -27.61 35.61 0.24
CA LEU A 27 -27.86 36.85 0.96
C LEU A 27 -28.75 36.56 2.18
N PHE A 28 -28.16 36.04 3.28
CA PHE A 28 -28.82 36.02 4.58
C PHE A 28 -28.62 37.38 5.26
N THR A 29 -29.39 38.37 4.81
CA THR A 29 -29.70 39.57 5.58
C THR A 29 -31.04 39.35 6.25
N GLY A 30 -31.03 39.08 7.55
CA GLY A 30 -32.26 38.86 8.31
C GLY A 30 -31.94 38.44 9.74
N SER A 31 -31.80 39.44 10.61
CA SER A 31 -31.79 39.28 12.07
C SER A 31 -33.00 38.48 12.54
N GLY A 32 -32.76 37.40 13.29
CA GLY A 32 -33.83 36.62 13.92
C GLY A 32 -33.28 35.32 14.50
N SER A 33 -32.64 35.40 15.66
CA SER A 33 -32.32 34.24 16.49
C SER A 33 -33.61 33.63 17.05
N SER A 34 -34.31 32.84 16.25
CA SER A 34 -35.27 31.85 16.73
C SER A 34 -34.53 30.51 16.88
N PRO A 35 -34.80 29.70 17.93
CA PRO A 35 -34.34 28.31 17.96
C PRO A 35 -35.22 27.51 17.01
N GLN A 36 -35.11 27.79 15.72
CA GLN A 36 -35.76 27.02 14.67
C GLN A 36 -34.93 25.76 14.49
N ASN A 37 -35.49 24.66 14.99
CA ASN A 37 -35.36 23.33 14.43
C ASN A 37 -33.97 22.99 13.89
N TYR A 38 -33.12 22.41 14.75
CA TYR A 38 -32.22 21.37 14.26
C TYR A 38 -33.11 20.19 13.81
N GLU A 39 -33.73 20.34 12.64
CA GLU A 39 -34.18 19.19 11.87
C GLU A 39 -32.89 18.45 11.50
N ALA A 40 -32.81 17.18 11.88
CA ALA A 40 -31.75 16.29 11.43
C ALA A 40 -31.91 16.12 9.91
N ASP A 41 -31.46 17.10 9.16
CA ASP A 41 -31.56 17.25 7.69
C ASP A 41 -30.80 16.16 6.92
N GLY A 42 -30.28 15.14 7.62
CA GLY A 42 -29.49 14.06 7.06
C GLY A 42 -28.10 14.51 6.60
N LEU A 43 -27.76 15.79 6.74
CA LEU A 43 -26.57 16.43 6.16
C LEU A 43 -25.43 16.56 7.17
N HIS A 44 -25.30 15.57 8.06
CA HIS A 44 -24.23 15.46 9.06
C HIS A 44 -22.81 15.52 8.45
N TYR A 45 -22.70 15.31 7.13
CA TYR A 45 -21.46 15.37 6.36
C TYR A 45 -21.14 16.75 5.75
N ARG A 46 -21.94 17.79 5.98
CA ARG A 46 -21.64 19.16 5.47
C ARG A 46 -20.46 19.86 6.14
N GLN A 47 -19.74 19.16 7.00
CA GLN A 47 -18.51 19.64 7.60
C GLN A 47 -17.41 19.61 6.52
N PRO A 48 -16.93 20.77 6.03
CA PRO A 48 -16.01 20.82 4.88
C PRO A 48 -14.69 20.06 5.11
N TRP A 49 -14.30 19.90 6.38
CA TRP A 49 -13.11 19.13 6.74
C TRP A 49 -13.29 17.61 6.57
N VAL A 50 -14.52 17.07 6.63
CA VAL A 50 -14.77 15.63 6.47
C VAL A 50 -14.45 15.20 5.04
N GLN A 51 -14.91 15.96 4.05
CA GLN A 51 -14.63 15.67 2.64
C GLN A 51 -13.12 15.72 2.33
N SER A 52 -12.41 16.72 2.86
CA SER A 52 -10.97 16.82 2.68
C SER A 52 -10.21 15.64 3.31
N VAL A 53 -10.69 15.12 4.45
CA VAL A 53 -10.12 13.93 5.09
C VAL A 53 -10.41 12.66 4.28
N GLU A 54 -11.60 12.52 3.71
CA GLU A 54 -11.97 11.38 2.86
C GLU A 54 -11.11 11.33 1.59
N GLU A 55 -10.93 12.47 0.92
CA GLU A 55 -10.07 12.57 -0.27
C GLU A 55 -8.61 12.21 0.05
N GLU A 56 -8.07 12.71 1.17
CA GLU A 56 -6.72 12.36 1.61
C GLU A 56 -6.58 10.89 2.01
N LEU A 57 -7.62 10.31 2.63
CA LEU A 57 -7.62 8.90 3.00
C LEU A 57 -7.59 8.02 1.74
N GLU A 58 -8.42 8.31 0.74
CA GLU A 58 -8.42 7.57 -0.53
C GLU A 58 -7.06 7.67 -1.24
N ARG A 59 -6.48 8.88 -1.26
CA ARG A 59 -5.14 9.12 -1.82
C ARG A 59 -4.05 8.31 -1.10
N LEU A 60 -4.11 8.25 0.24
CA LEU A 60 -3.15 7.49 1.03
C LEU A 60 -3.33 5.99 0.88
N THR A 61 -4.58 5.50 0.86
CA THR A 61 -4.89 4.09 0.63
C THR A 61 -4.30 3.62 -0.70
N LYS A 62 -4.53 4.37 -1.79
CA LYS A 62 -3.96 4.04 -3.10
C LYS A 62 -2.44 3.93 -3.08
N ARG A 63 -1.76 4.87 -2.43
CA ARG A 63 -0.28 4.86 -2.31
C ARG A 63 0.23 3.66 -1.50
N VAL A 64 -0.53 3.20 -0.50
CA VAL A 64 -0.17 2.02 0.28
C VAL A 64 -0.33 0.77 -0.57
N GLU A 65 -1.44 0.63 -1.31
CA GLU A 65 -1.65 -0.49 -2.23
C GLU A 65 -0.55 -0.58 -3.29
N GLU A 66 -0.19 0.54 -3.93
CA GLU A 66 0.93 0.61 -4.89
C GLU A 66 2.27 0.20 -4.25
N ALA A 67 2.53 0.64 -3.02
CA ALA A 67 3.75 0.26 -2.29
C ALA A 67 3.77 -1.23 -1.94
N GLU A 68 2.63 -1.82 -1.57
CA GLU A 68 2.50 -3.26 -1.31
C GLU A 68 2.81 -4.10 -2.56
N GLU A 69 2.31 -3.69 -3.73
CA GLU A 69 2.63 -4.35 -5.00
C GLU A 69 4.13 -4.31 -5.31
N VAL A 70 4.77 -3.15 -5.14
CA VAL A 70 6.22 -3.00 -5.34
C VAL A 70 7.02 -3.85 -4.36
N MET A 71 6.61 -3.90 -3.08
CA MET A 71 7.25 -4.74 -2.07
C MET A 71 7.13 -6.22 -2.42
N LEU A 72 5.95 -6.67 -2.87
CA LEU A 72 5.73 -8.05 -3.28
C LEU A 72 6.58 -8.42 -4.50
N GLY A 73 6.61 -7.57 -5.52
CA GLY A 73 7.45 -7.75 -6.71
C GLY A 73 8.94 -7.78 -6.38
N SER A 74 9.38 -6.90 -5.47
CA SER A 74 10.76 -6.86 -4.96
C SER A 74 11.10 -8.13 -4.19
N ARG A 75 10.20 -8.62 -3.34
CA ARG A 75 10.39 -9.85 -2.55
C ARG A 75 10.56 -11.09 -3.44
N ILE A 76 9.74 -11.21 -4.49
CA ILE A 76 9.84 -12.29 -5.47
C ILE A 76 11.19 -12.21 -6.18
N SER A 77 11.56 -11.01 -6.65
CA SER A 77 12.83 -10.78 -7.34
C SER A 77 14.03 -11.14 -6.46
N VAL A 78 14.05 -10.67 -5.21
CA VAL A 78 15.13 -10.97 -4.24
C VAL A 78 15.25 -12.47 -3.98
N SER A 79 14.12 -13.17 -3.83
CA SER A 79 14.11 -14.62 -3.62
C SER A 79 14.72 -15.36 -4.83
N ARG A 80 14.30 -14.99 -6.05
CA ARG A 80 14.87 -15.54 -7.29
C ARG A 80 16.38 -15.30 -7.41
N TRP A 81 16.85 -14.08 -7.08
CA TRP A 81 18.29 -13.77 -7.09
C TRP A 81 19.06 -14.59 -6.06
N ARG A 82 18.47 -14.86 -4.89
CA ARG A 82 19.07 -15.72 -3.87
C ARG A 82 19.24 -17.15 -4.37
N ASP A 83 18.21 -17.71 -4.99
CA ASP A 83 18.25 -19.08 -5.52
C ASP A 83 19.29 -19.22 -6.65
N LEU A 84 19.31 -18.27 -7.59
CA LEU A 84 20.33 -18.22 -8.64
C LEU A 84 21.75 -18.10 -8.08
N ARG A 85 21.93 -17.33 -7.00
CA ARG A 85 23.22 -17.18 -6.33
C ARG A 85 23.65 -18.49 -5.67
N LEU A 86 22.72 -19.21 -5.02
CA LEU A 86 22.99 -20.51 -4.40
C LEU A 86 23.38 -21.56 -5.45
N ASP A 87 22.65 -21.65 -6.56
CA ASP A 87 22.97 -22.57 -7.67
C ASP A 87 24.37 -22.28 -8.25
N LYS A 88 24.69 -21.00 -8.49
CA LYS A 88 26.03 -20.61 -8.93
C LYS A 88 27.10 -21.01 -7.92
N HIS A 89 26.87 -20.75 -6.64
CA HIS A 89 27.83 -21.09 -5.59
C HIS A 89 28.06 -22.60 -5.49
N PHE A 90 27.00 -23.40 -5.61
CA PHE A 90 27.09 -24.85 -5.65
C PHE A 90 27.93 -25.34 -6.83
N LYS A 91 27.70 -24.80 -8.04
CA LYS A 91 28.47 -25.14 -9.24
C LYS A 91 29.94 -24.79 -9.10
N VAL A 92 30.25 -23.59 -8.58
CA VAL A 92 31.63 -23.15 -8.35
C VAL A 92 32.33 -24.07 -7.35
N ASN A 93 31.68 -24.42 -6.24
CA ASN A 93 32.27 -25.32 -5.25
C ASN A 93 32.58 -26.70 -5.83
N ASN A 94 31.64 -27.27 -6.57
CA ASN A 94 31.83 -28.57 -7.23
C ASN A 94 32.99 -28.53 -8.24
N LEU A 95 33.04 -27.50 -9.08
CA LEU A 95 34.17 -27.33 -10.02
C LEU A 95 35.49 -27.17 -9.29
N ASN A 96 35.51 -26.44 -8.17
CA ASN A 96 36.72 -26.23 -7.38
C ASN A 96 37.22 -27.55 -6.75
N GLU A 97 36.31 -28.39 -6.27
CA GLU A 97 36.63 -29.74 -5.78
C GLU A 97 37.23 -30.61 -6.89
N GLN A 98 36.62 -30.63 -8.08
CA GLN A 98 37.16 -31.36 -9.23
C GLN A 98 38.57 -30.87 -9.63
N VAL A 99 38.80 -29.55 -9.62
CA VAL A 99 40.12 -28.97 -9.90
C VAL A 99 41.13 -29.38 -8.83
N TYR A 100 40.73 -29.38 -7.55
CA TYR A 100 41.59 -29.82 -6.45
C TYR A 100 42.03 -31.28 -6.62
N ASP A 101 41.10 -32.18 -6.93
CA ASP A 101 41.38 -33.60 -7.15
C ASP A 101 42.31 -33.83 -8.34
N LEU A 102 42.05 -33.16 -9.46
CA LEU A 102 42.91 -33.23 -10.65
C LEU A 102 44.31 -32.69 -10.37
N THR A 103 44.39 -31.59 -9.60
CA THR A 103 45.67 -31.01 -9.20
C THR A 103 46.45 -32.00 -8.34
N ALA A 104 45.80 -32.63 -7.35
CA ALA A 104 46.43 -33.64 -6.50
C ALA A 104 46.94 -34.85 -7.30
N GLN A 105 46.19 -35.29 -8.33
CA GLN A 105 46.60 -36.40 -9.22
C GLN A 105 47.77 -36.03 -10.14
N SER A 106 47.89 -34.75 -10.52
CA SER A 106 48.93 -34.28 -11.43
C SER A 106 50.30 -34.05 -10.77
N ILE A 107 50.37 -34.03 -9.43
CA ILE A 107 51.64 -33.85 -8.71
C ILE A 107 52.43 -35.17 -8.78
N PRO A 108 53.59 -35.21 -9.47
CA PRO A 108 54.40 -36.41 -9.53
C PRO A 108 54.92 -36.75 -8.13
N SER A 109 54.72 -38.00 -7.72
CA SER A 109 55.32 -38.54 -6.49
C SER A 109 56.84 -38.38 -6.59
N ARG A 110 57.41 -37.45 -5.81
CA ARG A 110 58.86 -37.44 -5.55
C ARG A 110 59.17 -38.71 -4.77
N ARG A 111 59.41 -39.81 -5.48
CA ARG A 111 60.10 -40.96 -4.89
C ARG A 111 61.52 -40.50 -4.62
N SER A 112 61.82 -40.33 -3.34
CA SER A 112 63.18 -40.13 -2.84
C SER A 112 64.07 -41.24 -3.40
N ALA A 113 65.13 -40.83 -4.10
CA ALA A 113 66.26 -41.69 -4.48
C ALA A 113 67.12 -42.00 -3.24
#